data_AF-A0A268JM15-F1
#
_entry.id   AF-A0A268JM15-F1
#
_cell.length_a   1.000
_cell.length_b   1.000
_cell.length_c   1.000
_cell.angle_alpha   90.00
_cell.angle_beta   90.00
_cell.angle_gamma   90.00
#
_symmetry.space_group_name_H-M   'P 1'
#
loop_
_entity.id
_entity.type
_entity.pdbx_description
1 polymer ?
#
loop_
_entity_poly.entity_id
_entity_poly.type
_entity_poly.pdbx_seq_one_letter_code
_entity_poly.pdbx_strand_id
1 'polypeptide(L)'
;MVSTNRFRLVVPVSDTDEALKHYYKSWRDLNQTAKSGFMRLDNAFKDKYLKELGDGALKLYLYFCFHAANETGDSWHSIPRIAEFFNGAQTRTIDNWIKTLVDKNLIYRASQGKKSYTTYLLPFSDTIVRHSASKKRASDNQESLDDLLMKIKELRAVYGEIVKVHHLFQWEKQKGKPVNRDRSQQYLLIITKRNNGVLIGHLYALRKSDHLCVSQLDIEEPAIFNSPFRFHDSNVVGLALPSFPAIGGKSKTAIKEILDLIRELAEIEPWKLEDRPKLIYGDKDEILPVQEEDPEIKEADEELDEEADEEPDEEA
;
A
#
# COMPACT_ATOMS: atom_id res chain seq x y z
N MET A 1 23.70 -20.79 43.93
CA MET A 1 23.24 -20.58 42.55
C MET A 1 24.08 -19.47 41.93
N VAL A 2 25.05 -19.82 41.09
CA VAL A 2 25.96 -18.85 40.45
C VAL A 2 25.39 -18.51 39.09
N SER A 3 25.09 -17.22 38.87
CA SER A 3 24.59 -16.67 37.63
C SER A 3 25.61 -16.88 36.50
N THR A 4 25.29 -17.75 35.56
CA THR A 4 26.05 -17.99 34.34
C THR A 4 26.12 -16.72 33.48
N ASN A 5 27.34 -16.35 33.09
CA ASN A 5 27.68 -15.22 32.20
C ASN A 5 26.74 -15.11 30.99
N ARG A 6 25.97 -14.02 30.90
CA ARG A 6 25.04 -13.71 29.79
C ARG A 6 25.69 -13.12 28.54
N PHE A 7 26.99 -12.83 28.58
CA PHE A 7 27.69 -12.19 27.47
C PHE A 7 28.91 -13.03 27.09
N ARG A 8 28.82 -13.71 25.93
CA ARG A 8 29.97 -14.35 25.28
C ARG A 8 30.68 -13.30 24.43
N LEU A 9 31.95 -13.07 24.72
CA LEU A 9 32.84 -12.33 23.83
C LEU A 9 33.31 -13.30 22.74
N VAL A 10 32.94 -13.02 21.49
CA VAL A 10 33.44 -13.77 20.32
C VAL A 10 34.26 -12.79 19.49
N VAL A 11 35.52 -13.13 19.18
CA VAL A 11 36.44 -12.36 18.33
C VAL A 11 37.43 -13.33 17.65
N PRO A 12 37.90 -13.13 16.40
CA PRO A 12 37.29 -12.48 15.24
C PRO A 12 37.14 -13.40 14.01
N VAL A 13 36.36 -12.92 13.04
CA VAL A 13 36.27 -13.41 11.65
C VAL A 13 37.61 -13.16 10.95
N SER A 14 38.17 -14.17 10.27
CA SER A 14 39.54 -14.13 9.74
C SER A 14 39.71 -13.32 8.45
N ASP A 15 38.62 -12.92 7.80
CA ASP A 15 38.64 -12.08 6.60
C ASP A 15 38.25 -10.63 6.95
N THR A 16 39.12 -9.68 6.58
CA THR A 16 38.97 -8.25 6.87
C THR A 16 37.73 -7.66 6.19
N ASP A 17 37.38 -8.15 4.99
CA ASP A 17 36.19 -7.69 4.26
C ASP A 17 34.90 -8.21 4.91
N GLU A 18 34.86 -9.48 5.30
CA GLU A 18 33.73 -10.06 6.00
C GLU A 18 33.50 -9.39 7.36
N ALA A 19 34.56 -9.07 8.09
CA ALA A 19 34.48 -8.35 9.35
C ALA A 19 33.87 -6.95 9.18
N LEU A 20 34.26 -6.21 8.14
CA LEU A 20 33.70 -4.88 7.83
C LEU A 20 32.22 -4.96 7.43
N LYS A 21 31.85 -5.93 6.59
CA LYS A 21 30.45 -6.20 6.21
C LYS A 21 29.61 -6.58 7.43
N HIS A 22 30.15 -7.43 8.29
CA HIS A 22 29.48 -7.86 9.52
C HIS A 22 29.31 -6.69 10.49
N TYR A 23 30.33 -5.84 10.67
CA TYR A 23 30.26 -4.65 11.51
C TYR A 23 29.13 -3.71 11.08
N TYR A 24 29.05 -3.38 9.79
CA TYR A 24 27.96 -2.55 9.26
C TYR A 24 26.59 -3.21 9.47
N LYS A 25 26.48 -4.52 9.19
CA LYS A 25 25.25 -5.29 9.39
C LYS A 25 24.81 -5.24 10.86
N SER A 26 25.71 -5.48 11.81
CA SER A 26 25.43 -5.41 13.25
C SER A 26 24.97 -4.01 13.69
N TRP A 27 25.64 -2.96 13.22
CA TRP A 27 25.23 -1.57 13.50
C TRP A 27 23.82 -1.28 12.98
N ARG A 28 23.52 -1.67 11.74
CA ARG A 28 22.19 -1.49 11.13
C ARG A 28 21.11 -2.25 11.90
N ASP A 29 21.35 -3.52 12.17
CA ASP A 29 20.38 -4.41 12.82
C ASP A 29 20.11 -3.95 14.27
N LEU A 30 21.14 -3.47 14.98
CA LEU A 30 21.01 -2.85 16.31
C LEU A 30 20.13 -1.59 16.25
N ASN A 31 20.42 -0.66 15.34
CA ASN A 31 19.67 0.60 15.24
C ASN A 31 18.20 0.38 14.85
N GLN A 32 17.95 -0.59 13.97
CA GLN A 32 16.60 -1.00 13.60
C GLN A 32 15.85 -1.64 14.79
N THR A 33 16.52 -2.51 15.55
CA THR A 33 15.93 -3.18 16.73
C THR A 33 15.66 -2.18 17.86
N ALA A 34 16.60 -1.26 18.11
CA ALA A 34 16.50 -0.24 19.14
C ALA A 34 15.47 0.86 18.81
N LYS A 35 14.86 0.83 17.61
CA LYS A 35 14.00 1.91 17.08
C LYS A 35 14.64 3.29 17.18
N SER A 36 15.98 3.36 17.15
CA SER A 36 16.71 4.63 17.07
C SER A 36 16.24 5.42 15.84
N GLY A 37 16.29 6.75 15.87
CA GLY A 37 15.95 7.55 14.70
C GLY A 37 16.91 7.21 13.55
N PHE A 38 16.42 6.58 12.49
CA PHE A 38 17.25 6.23 11.33
C PHE A 38 16.51 6.59 10.05
N MET A 39 17.18 7.34 9.18
CA MET A 39 16.62 7.76 7.90
C MET A 39 16.74 6.62 6.89
N ARG A 40 15.61 6.10 6.41
CA ARG A 40 15.57 5.30 5.17
C ARG A 40 15.43 6.25 3.99
N LEU A 41 16.52 6.50 3.27
CA LEU A 41 16.49 7.25 2.03
C LEU A 41 16.39 6.27 0.85
N ASP A 42 15.26 6.31 0.15
CA ASP A 42 15.05 5.46 -1.02
C ASP A 42 16.00 5.83 -2.17
N ASN A 43 16.43 4.82 -2.94
CA ASN A 43 17.38 5.02 -4.04
C ASN A 43 16.83 5.95 -5.14
N ALA A 44 15.51 6.04 -5.33
CA ALA A 44 14.93 6.99 -6.28
C ALA A 44 15.25 8.45 -5.92
N PHE A 45 15.59 8.75 -4.66
CA PHE A 45 16.04 10.08 -4.27
C PHE A 45 17.37 10.46 -4.93
N LYS A 46 18.30 9.50 -4.99
CA LYS A 46 19.61 9.68 -5.62
C LYS A 46 19.44 10.07 -7.09
N ASP A 47 18.57 9.37 -7.79
CA ASP A 47 18.42 9.52 -9.23
C ASP A 47 17.63 10.79 -9.61
N LYS A 48 16.64 11.18 -8.79
CA LYS A 48 15.76 12.31 -9.08
C LYS A 48 16.18 13.64 -8.46
N TYR A 49 16.80 13.64 -7.29
CA TYR A 49 16.95 14.87 -6.49
C TYR A 49 18.36 15.18 -6.03
N LEU A 50 19.20 14.17 -5.79
CA LEU A 50 20.52 14.39 -5.19
C LEU A 50 21.40 15.32 -6.03
N LYS A 51 21.33 15.22 -7.37
CA LYS A 51 22.11 16.09 -8.28
C LYS A 51 21.50 17.47 -8.49
N GLU A 52 20.18 17.60 -8.34
CA GLU A 52 19.45 18.81 -8.71
C GLU A 52 19.16 19.75 -7.55
N LEU A 53 19.11 19.23 -6.32
CA LEU A 53 18.87 20.03 -5.13
C LEU A 53 20.13 20.84 -4.81
N GLY A 54 19.96 22.16 -4.70
CA GLY A 54 21.03 23.01 -4.18
C GLY A 54 21.40 22.63 -2.74
N ASP A 55 22.68 22.79 -2.40
CA ASP A 55 23.29 22.34 -1.14
C ASP A 55 22.46 22.66 0.11
N GLY A 56 21.91 23.87 0.17
CA GLY A 56 21.10 24.32 1.30
C GLY A 56 19.78 23.56 1.44
N ALA A 57 19.06 23.39 0.34
CA ALA A 57 17.80 22.63 0.33
C ALA A 57 18.05 21.15 0.62
N LEU A 58 19.13 20.57 0.09
CA LEU A 58 19.53 19.19 0.39
C LEU A 58 19.85 19.00 1.88
N LYS A 59 20.66 19.89 2.47
CA LYS A 59 20.97 19.87 3.91
C LYS A 59 19.70 19.98 4.75
N LEU A 60 18.78 20.86 4.37
CA LEU A 60 17.51 21.03 5.07
C LEU A 60 16.60 19.80 4.93
N TYR A 61 16.57 19.16 3.77
CA TYR A 61 15.81 17.93 3.59
C TYR A 61 16.32 16.82 4.51
N LEU A 62 17.64 16.60 4.54
CA LEU A 62 18.26 15.65 5.45
C LEU A 62 17.96 15.99 6.92
N TYR A 63 18.01 17.27 7.28
CA TYR A 63 17.59 17.73 8.61
C TYR A 63 16.16 17.30 8.95
N PHE A 64 15.20 17.49 8.04
CA PHE A 64 13.83 17.01 8.26
C PHE A 64 13.78 15.49 8.38
N CYS A 65 14.52 14.75 7.58
CA CYS A 65 14.57 13.29 7.69
C CYS A 65 15.09 12.79 9.04
N PHE A 66 16.08 13.46 9.63
CA PHE A 66 16.60 13.09 10.97
C PHE A 66 15.66 13.47 12.12
N HIS A 67 14.82 14.49 11.93
CA HIS A 67 13.90 14.98 12.95
C HIS A 67 12.46 14.51 12.78
N ALA A 68 12.13 13.88 11.65
CA ALA A 68 10.83 13.32 11.41
C ALA A 68 10.59 12.08 12.27
N ALA A 69 9.37 11.90 12.73
CA ALA A 69 8.97 10.65 13.36
C ALA A 69 9.06 9.50 12.36
N ASN A 70 9.70 8.39 12.76
CA ASN A 70 9.95 7.23 11.89
C ASN A 70 8.67 6.64 11.27
N GLU A 71 7.52 6.74 11.95
CA GLU A 71 6.26 6.14 11.51
C GLU A 71 5.41 7.06 10.63
N THR A 72 5.43 8.37 10.89
CA THR A 72 4.50 9.34 10.29
C THR A 72 5.18 10.38 9.41
N GLY A 73 6.51 10.52 9.48
CA GLY A 73 7.29 11.42 8.63
C GLY A 73 7.11 12.91 8.95
N ASP A 74 6.51 13.28 10.09
CA ASP A 74 6.25 14.66 10.46
C ASP A 74 7.25 15.23 11.47
N SER A 75 7.50 16.54 11.39
CA SER A 75 8.31 17.31 12.33
C SER A 75 7.76 18.74 12.51
N TRP A 76 7.97 19.34 13.68
CA TRP A 76 7.34 20.61 14.08
C TRP A 76 8.34 21.76 14.39
N HIS A 77 9.56 21.67 13.85
CA HIS A 77 10.57 22.69 14.11
C HIS A 77 10.23 24.03 13.44
N SER A 78 10.32 25.10 14.21
CA SER A 78 10.11 26.47 13.74
C SER A 78 11.29 26.94 12.89
N ILE A 79 11.06 27.92 12.01
CA ILE A 79 12.12 28.50 11.17
C ILE A 79 13.30 29.03 12.02
N PRO A 80 13.09 29.75 13.15
CA PRO A 80 14.19 30.16 14.01
C PRO A 80 15.03 29.01 14.55
N ARG A 81 14.40 27.90 14.96
CA ARG A 81 15.10 26.70 15.45
C ARG A 81 15.93 26.04 14.35
N ILE A 82 15.41 26.03 13.13
CA ILE A 82 16.13 25.52 11.95
C ILE A 82 17.33 26.44 11.63
N ALA A 83 17.12 27.76 11.65
CA ALA A 83 18.18 28.74 11.44
C ALA A 83 19.32 28.61 12.46
N GLU A 84 18.99 28.43 13.74
CA GLU A 84 19.95 28.18 14.81
C GLU A 84 20.81 26.94 14.54
N PHE A 85 20.19 25.83 14.12
CA PHE A 85 20.91 24.61 13.75
C PHE A 85 21.92 24.84 12.63
N PHE A 86 21.58 25.67 11.63
CA PHE A 86 22.47 26.02 10.51
C PHE A 86 23.36 27.23 10.82
N ASN A 87 23.92 27.30 12.03
CA ASN A 87 24.86 28.34 12.48
C ASN A 87 24.30 29.77 12.35
N GLY A 88 23.03 29.97 12.71
CA GLY A 88 22.40 31.28 12.67
C GLY A 88 22.09 31.77 11.25
N ALA A 89 21.81 30.86 10.32
CA ALA A 89 21.39 31.20 8.97
C ALA A 89 20.19 32.18 9.00
N GLN A 90 20.13 33.12 8.06
CA GLN A 90 18.99 34.04 7.98
C GLN A 90 17.68 33.28 7.78
N THR A 91 16.61 33.68 8.46
CA THR A 91 15.28 33.05 8.35
C THR A 91 14.79 33.01 6.90
N ARG A 92 15.02 34.09 6.14
CA ARG A 92 14.73 34.16 4.70
C ARG A 92 15.44 33.09 3.88
N THR A 93 16.67 32.72 4.26
CA THR A 93 17.41 31.64 3.59
C THR A 93 16.74 30.30 3.85
N ILE A 94 16.31 30.05 5.10
CA ILE A 94 15.54 28.85 5.45
C ILE A 94 14.21 28.82 4.68
N ASP A 95 13.49 29.93 4.60
CA ASP A 95 12.25 30.03 3.84
C ASP A 95 12.44 29.70 2.36
N ASN A 96 13.52 30.17 1.75
CA ASN A 96 13.86 29.84 0.35
C ASN A 96 14.17 28.35 0.16
N TRP A 97 14.90 27.73 1.10
CA TRP A 97 15.15 26.29 1.06
C TRP A 97 13.87 25.48 1.24
N ILE A 98 13.00 25.88 2.18
CA ILE A 98 11.69 25.26 2.37
C ILE A 98 10.85 25.38 1.11
N LYS A 99 10.81 26.57 0.50
CA LYS A 99 10.10 26.78 -0.76
C LYS A 99 10.61 25.85 -1.86
N THR A 100 11.92 25.71 -1.99
CA THR A 100 12.53 24.77 -2.95
C THR A 100 12.05 23.33 -2.73
N LEU A 101 12.00 22.88 -1.47
CA LEU A 101 11.55 21.52 -1.13
C LEU A 101 10.04 21.32 -1.37
N VAL A 102 9.22 22.35 -1.10
CA VAL A 102 7.79 22.35 -1.40
C VAL A 102 7.55 22.31 -2.91
N ASP A 103 8.23 23.17 -3.68
CA ASP A 103 8.09 23.26 -5.13
C ASP A 103 8.55 21.95 -5.81
N LYS A 104 9.58 21.29 -5.26
CA LYS A 104 10.03 19.96 -5.69
C LYS A 104 9.22 18.80 -5.10
N ASN A 105 8.13 19.09 -4.39
CA ASN A 105 7.19 18.09 -3.90
C ASN A 105 7.76 17.08 -2.89
N LEU A 106 8.83 17.46 -2.18
CA LEU A 106 9.53 16.63 -1.20
C LEU A 106 8.96 16.81 0.21
N ILE A 107 8.39 17.97 0.50
CA ILE A 107 7.74 18.26 1.79
C ILE A 107 6.40 18.97 1.58
N TYR A 108 5.52 18.83 2.56
CA TYR A 108 4.33 19.65 2.73
C TYR A 108 4.40 20.34 4.10
N ARG A 109 4.06 21.64 4.17
CA ARG A 109 3.97 22.35 5.45
C ARG A 109 2.57 22.90 5.66
N ALA A 110 2.01 22.60 6.83
CA ALA A 110 0.69 23.11 7.22
C ALA A 110 0.70 23.68 8.62
N SER A 111 0.00 24.80 8.80
CA SER A 111 -0.33 25.33 10.12
C SER A 111 -1.61 24.64 10.59
N GLN A 112 -1.46 23.63 11.44
CA GLN A 112 -2.59 22.88 12.04
C GLN A 112 -3.26 23.68 13.17
N GLY A 113 -3.52 24.98 12.96
CA GLY A 113 -4.00 25.90 13.99
C GLY A 113 -3.00 26.16 15.13
N LYS A 114 -1.73 25.77 14.94
CA LYS A 114 -0.65 25.91 15.93
C LYS A 114 0.27 27.06 15.56
N LYS A 115 1.00 27.59 16.55
CA LYS A 115 2.00 28.66 16.35
C LYS A 115 3.16 28.24 15.44
N SER A 116 3.48 26.95 15.39
CA SER A 116 4.48 26.37 14.49
C SER A 116 3.83 25.53 13.41
N TYR A 117 4.38 25.61 12.20
CA TYR A 117 4.01 24.74 11.09
C TYR A 117 4.53 23.33 11.32
N THR A 118 3.71 22.34 11.00
CA THR A 118 4.15 20.95 10.88
C THR A 118 4.65 20.73 9.47
N THR A 119 5.80 20.06 9.34
CA THR A 119 6.43 19.67 8.08
C THR A 119 6.27 18.16 7.92
N TYR A 120 5.68 17.74 6.82
CA TYR A 120 5.47 16.34 6.46
C TYR A 120 6.40 15.99 5.30
N LEU A 121 7.16 14.92 5.44
CA LEU A 121 7.89 14.32 4.31
C LEU A 121 6.90 13.69 3.35
N LEU A 122 7.08 13.92 2.05
CA LEU A 122 6.21 13.38 1.02
C LEU A 122 6.90 12.23 0.27
N PRO A 123 6.16 11.15 -0.07
CA PRO A 123 6.67 10.13 -0.97
C PRO A 123 7.02 10.72 -2.34
N PHE A 124 8.15 10.29 -2.90
CA PHE A 124 8.66 10.72 -4.22
C PHE A 124 8.78 9.58 -5.24
N SER A 125 8.25 8.41 -4.88
CA SER A 125 7.99 7.26 -5.73
C SER A 125 6.51 6.91 -5.66
N ASP A 126 6.03 6.13 -6.64
CA ASP A 126 4.66 5.63 -6.61
C ASP A 126 4.39 4.85 -5.33
N THR A 127 3.19 4.98 -4.79
CA THR A 127 2.84 4.38 -3.50
C THR A 127 1.37 4.00 -3.41
N ILE A 128 1.04 3.24 -2.38
CA ILE A 128 -0.31 2.77 -2.08
C ILE A 128 -0.71 3.28 -0.71
N VAL A 129 -1.83 4.01 -0.64
CA VAL A 129 -2.43 4.44 0.62
C VAL A 129 -3.66 3.57 0.88
N ARG A 130 -3.63 2.78 1.95
CA ARG A 130 -4.77 1.96 2.37
C ARG A 130 -5.63 2.77 3.33
N HIS A 131 -6.87 3.03 2.93
CA HIS A 131 -7.86 3.75 3.72
C HIS A 131 -8.67 2.78 4.57
N SER A 132 -8.95 3.21 5.80
CA SER A 132 -9.95 2.58 6.65
C SER A 132 -11.21 3.44 6.69
N ALA A 133 -12.36 2.81 6.86
CA ALA A 133 -13.60 3.52 7.11
C ALA A 133 -13.47 4.34 8.41
N SER A 134 -13.60 5.66 8.33
CA SER A 134 -13.53 6.54 9.50
C SER A 134 -14.75 6.43 10.42
N LYS A 135 -15.85 5.87 9.90
CA LYS A 135 -17.12 5.65 10.62
C LYS A 135 -17.54 4.21 10.41
N LYS A 136 -18.16 3.58 11.42
CA LYS A 136 -18.85 2.29 11.24
C LYS A 136 -20.04 2.54 10.31
N ARG A 137 -19.90 2.18 9.03
CA ARG A 137 -21.00 2.25 8.06
C ARG A 137 -21.80 0.96 8.08
N ALA A 138 -23.10 1.08 7.83
CA ALA A 138 -23.99 -0.06 7.70
C ALA A 138 -23.76 -0.79 6.36
N SER A 139 -23.47 -0.04 5.29
CA SER A 139 -23.25 -0.57 3.94
C SER A 139 -22.14 0.18 3.20
N ASP A 140 -21.66 -0.42 2.11
CA ASP A 140 -20.77 0.18 1.15
C ASP A 140 -21.59 0.70 -0.05
N ASN A 141 -21.73 2.02 -0.16
CA ASN A 141 -22.61 2.70 -1.11
C ASN A 141 -21.93 3.95 -1.71
N GLN A 142 -22.61 4.68 -2.59
CA GLN A 142 -22.05 5.87 -3.25
C GLN A 142 -21.46 6.90 -2.26
N GLU A 143 -22.08 7.09 -1.08
CA GLU A 143 -21.58 7.97 -0.04
C GLU A 143 -20.18 7.55 0.47
N SER A 144 -19.85 6.25 0.45
CA SER A 144 -18.50 5.75 0.78
C SER A 144 -17.45 6.23 -0.20
N LEU A 145 -17.78 6.23 -1.50
CA LEU A 145 -16.91 6.76 -2.53
C LEU A 145 -16.81 8.29 -2.44
N ASP A 146 -17.94 8.99 -2.31
CA ASP A 146 -17.99 10.45 -2.30
C ASP A 146 -17.19 11.04 -1.13
N ASP A 147 -17.31 10.48 0.06
CA ASP A 147 -16.54 10.91 1.24
C ASP A 147 -15.03 10.72 1.04
N LEU A 148 -14.63 9.63 0.38
CA LEU A 148 -13.23 9.36 0.09
C LEU A 148 -12.68 10.33 -0.96
N LEU A 149 -13.46 10.58 -2.02
CA LEU A 149 -13.12 11.55 -3.05
C LEU A 149 -13.01 12.97 -2.46
N MET A 150 -13.92 13.34 -1.56
CA MET A 150 -13.88 14.64 -0.86
C MET A 150 -12.58 14.81 -0.07
N LYS A 151 -12.22 13.83 0.78
CA LYS A 151 -10.97 13.88 1.56
C LYS A 151 -9.72 13.92 0.69
N ILE A 152 -9.71 13.18 -0.42
CA ILE A 152 -8.59 13.20 -1.38
C ILE A 152 -8.49 14.58 -2.04
N LYS A 153 -9.62 15.17 -2.43
CA LYS A 153 -9.68 16.53 -3.03
C LYS A 153 -9.24 17.62 -2.04
N GLU A 154 -9.59 17.51 -0.76
CA GLU A 154 -9.13 18.43 0.30
C GLU A 154 -7.60 18.41 0.44
N LEU A 155 -6.98 17.26 0.18
CA LEU A 155 -5.54 17.05 0.21
C LEU A 155 -4.90 17.03 -1.19
N ARG A 156 -5.52 17.69 -2.19
CA ARG A 156 -5.02 17.80 -3.57
C ARG A 156 -3.59 18.33 -3.66
N ALA A 157 -3.17 19.23 -2.76
CA ALA A 157 -1.79 19.72 -2.72
C ALA A 157 -0.76 18.62 -2.37
N VAL A 158 -1.21 17.54 -1.72
CA VAL A 158 -0.37 16.40 -1.31
C VAL A 158 -0.51 15.25 -2.31
N TYR A 159 -1.75 14.88 -2.65
CA TYR A 159 -2.05 13.71 -3.46
C TYR A 159 -2.06 13.99 -4.98
N GLY A 160 -2.23 15.25 -5.38
CA GLY A 160 -2.39 15.62 -6.78
C GLY A 160 -3.83 15.46 -7.28
N GLU A 161 -3.99 15.39 -8.60
CA GLU A 161 -5.30 15.28 -9.25
C GLU A 161 -5.79 13.84 -9.23
N ILE A 162 -7.10 13.64 -9.07
CA ILE A 162 -7.73 12.34 -9.32
C ILE A 162 -7.77 12.11 -10.83
N VAL A 163 -7.14 11.02 -11.28
CA VAL A 163 -7.05 10.66 -12.70
C VAL A 163 -8.07 9.59 -13.06
N LYS A 164 -8.20 8.55 -12.23
CA LYS A 164 -9.12 7.42 -12.45
C LYS A 164 -9.70 6.91 -11.15
N VAL A 165 -10.87 6.28 -11.26
CA VAL A 165 -11.54 5.55 -10.19
C VAL A 165 -11.98 4.21 -10.74
N HIS A 166 -11.63 3.13 -10.04
CA HIS A 166 -11.96 1.76 -10.40
C HIS A 166 -12.51 1.00 -9.20
N HIS A 167 -13.32 -0.01 -9.47
CA HIS A 167 -13.78 -0.96 -8.47
C HIS A 167 -13.08 -2.31 -8.73
N LEU A 168 -12.18 -2.71 -7.84
CA LEU A 168 -11.48 -3.99 -7.94
C LEU A 168 -12.26 -5.08 -7.23
N PHE A 169 -12.42 -6.22 -7.89
CA PHE A 169 -12.96 -7.46 -7.33
C PHE A 169 -11.91 -8.56 -7.47
N GLN A 170 -11.72 -9.37 -6.44
CA GLN A 170 -10.87 -10.55 -6.50
C GLN A 170 -11.41 -11.63 -5.58
N TRP A 171 -11.50 -12.87 -6.07
CA TRP A 171 -11.83 -13.98 -5.20
C TRP A 171 -10.67 -14.36 -4.28
N GLU A 172 -10.98 -14.72 -3.03
CA GLU A 172 -9.98 -15.27 -2.13
C GLU A 172 -9.69 -16.74 -2.48
N LYS A 173 -8.40 -17.05 -2.60
CA LYS A 173 -7.91 -18.41 -2.79
C LYS A 173 -7.00 -18.82 -1.64
N GLN A 174 -7.32 -19.94 -1.00
CA GLN A 174 -6.41 -20.58 -0.05
C GLN A 174 -5.38 -21.40 -0.83
N LYS A 175 -4.16 -21.49 -0.28
CA LYS A 175 -3.08 -22.25 -0.92
C LYS A 175 -3.52 -23.71 -1.11
N GLY A 176 -3.43 -24.21 -2.34
CA GLY A 176 -3.78 -25.59 -2.68
C GLY A 176 -5.28 -25.88 -2.77
N LYS A 177 -6.17 -24.89 -2.58
CA LYS A 177 -7.62 -25.08 -2.69
C LYS A 177 -8.19 -24.32 -3.89
N PRO A 178 -9.33 -24.77 -4.45
CA PRO A 178 -10.08 -23.98 -5.42
C PRO A 178 -10.53 -22.64 -4.82
N VAL A 179 -10.94 -21.74 -5.70
CA VAL A 179 -11.48 -20.43 -5.31
C VAL A 179 -12.72 -20.61 -4.43
N ASN A 180 -12.82 -19.84 -3.35
CA ASN A 180 -13.97 -19.90 -2.45
C ASN A 180 -15.04 -18.90 -2.90
N ARG A 181 -16.20 -19.40 -3.37
CA ARG A 181 -17.37 -18.58 -3.76
C ARG A 181 -17.87 -17.66 -2.65
N ASP A 182 -17.63 -18.01 -1.39
CA ASP A 182 -18.07 -17.22 -0.25
C ASP A 182 -17.11 -16.14 0.21
N ARG A 183 -15.93 -16.06 -0.39
CA ARG A 183 -14.90 -15.12 0.04
C ARG A 183 -14.36 -14.33 -1.14
N SER A 184 -14.68 -13.05 -1.15
CA SER A 184 -14.13 -12.07 -2.09
C SER A 184 -13.51 -10.89 -1.36
N GLN A 185 -12.55 -10.26 -2.01
CA GLN A 185 -12.01 -8.97 -1.62
C GLN A 185 -12.42 -7.93 -2.64
N GLN A 186 -12.97 -6.83 -2.16
CA GLN A 186 -13.46 -5.74 -2.99
C GLN A 186 -12.86 -4.43 -2.52
N TYR A 187 -12.43 -3.62 -3.48
CA TYR A 187 -11.78 -2.34 -3.21
C TYR A 187 -12.25 -1.26 -4.16
N LEU A 188 -12.44 -0.05 -3.65
CA LEU A 188 -12.33 1.15 -4.48
C LEU A 188 -10.85 1.49 -4.62
N LEU A 189 -10.40 1.61 -5.87
CA LEU A 189 -9.09 2.13 -6.23
C LEU A 189 -9.25 3.52 -6.83
N ILE A 190 -8.75 4.54 -6.15
CA ILE A 190 -8.69 5.90 -6.68
C ILE A 190 -7.22 6.21 -6.99
N ILE A 191 -6.93 6.57 -8.23
CA ILE A 191 -5.59 6.88 -8.69
C ILE A 191 -5.44 8.39 -8.73
N THR A 192 -4.49 8.92 -7.99
CA THR A 192 -4.09 10.32 -8.08
C THR A 192 -2.71 10.46 -8.70
N LYS A 193 -2.48 11.59 -9.39
CA LYS A 193 -1.21 11.92 -10.04
C LYS A 193 -0.77 13.31 -9.61
N ARG A 194 0.42 13.37 -9.03
CA ARG A 194 1.09 14.63 -8.69
C ARG A 194 1.71 15.25 -9.94
N ASN A 195 1.92 16.57 -9.93
CA ASN A 195 2.56 17.30 -11.03
C ASN A 195 4.01 16.82 -11.33
N ASN A 196 4.68 16.18 -10.38
CA ASN A 196 5.99 15.54 -10.56
C ASN A 196 5.90 14.11 -11.15
N GLY A 197 4.70 13.67 -11.56
CA GLY A 197 4.45 12.38 -12.19
C GLY A 197 4.24 11.20 -11.23
N VAL A 198 4.41 11.38 -9.91
CA VAL A 198 4.20 10.31 -8.92
C VAL A 198 2.72 9.90 -8.88
N LEU A 199 2.47 8.60 -8.97
CA LEU A 199 1.15 8.00 -8.86
C LEU A 199 0.88 7.50 -7.44
N ILE A 200 -0.33 7.73 -6.94
CA ILE A 200 -0.76 7.22 -5.65
C ILE A 200 -2.05 6.43 -5.84
N GLY A 201 -2.01 5.14 -5.47
CA GLY A 201 -3.20 4.29 -5.41
C GLY A 201 -3.85 4.35 -4.03
N HIS A 202 -5.01 4.96 -3.94
CA HIS A 202 -5.83 4.99 -2.73
C HIS A 202 -6.75 3.78 -2.74
N LEU A 203 -6.46 2.78 -1.89
CA LEU A 203 -7.25 1.56 -1.76
C LEU A 203 -8.19 1.65 -0.55
N TYR A 204 -9.49 1.52 -0.79
CA TYR A 204 -10.50 1.45 0.26
C TYR A 204 -11.25 0.13 0.18
N ALA A 205 -11.20 -0.67 1.26
CA ALA A 205 -11.82 -1.98 1.30
C ALA A 205 -13.34 -1.88 1.48
N LEU A 206 -14.09 -2.56 0.61
CA LEU A 206 -15.54 -2.68 0.65
C LEU A 206 -15.94 -3.92 1.46
N ARG A 207 -15.92 -3.79 2.79
CA ARG A 207 -16.13 -4.90 3.74
C ARG A 207 -17.59 -5.29 3.95
N LYS A 208 -18.53 -4.53 3.40
CA LYS A 208 -19.98 -4.73 3.48
C LYS A 208 -20.59 -5.14 2.13
N SER A 209 -19.74 -5.46 1.15
CA SER A 209 -20.12 -5.93 -0.19
C SER A 209 -19.85 -7.42 -0.39
N ASP A 210 -19.65 -8.19 0.67
CA ASP A 210 -19.37 -9.64 0.64
C ASP A 210 -20.51 -10.50 0.06
N HIS A 211 -21.75 -9.99 0.14
CA HIS A 211 -22.92 -10.54 -0.55
C HIS A 211 -22.90 -10.33 -2.07
N LEU A 212 -22.03 -9.47 -2.59
CA LEU A 212 -21.91 -9.20 -4.03
C LEU A 212 -20.76 -9.98 -4.65
N CYS A 213 -20.95 -10.45 -5.88
CA CYS A 213 -19.94 -11.16 -6.64
C CYS A 213 -19.99 -10.89 -8.14
N VAL A 214 -19.04 -11.51 -8.85
CA VAL A 214 -19.07 -11.61 -10.32
C VAL A 214 -19.51 -13.00 -10.78
N SER A 215 -19.99 -13.12 -12.01
CA SER A 215 -20.57 -14.35 -12.58
C SER A 215 -19.61 -15.49 -12.90
N GLN A 216 -18.33 -15.38 -12.51
CA GLN A 216 -17.31 -16.37 -12.82
C GLN A 216 -16.36 -16.55 -11.64
N LEU A 217 -16.11 -17.80 -11.24
CA LEU A 217 -15.18 -18.13 -10.15
C LEU A 217 -13.72 -18.16 -10.62
N ASP A 218 -13.47 -18.72 -11.80
CA ASP A 218 -12.13 -18.84 -12.35
C ASP A 218 -11.83 -17.70 -13.32
N ILE A 219 -11.00 -16.76 -12.89
CA ILE A 219 -10.63 -15.56 -13.65
C ILE A 219 -9.13 -15.68 -13.95
N GLU A 220 -8.79 -16.07 -15.17
CA GLU A 220 -7.40 -16.20 -15.61
C GLU A 220 -6.81 -14.84 -16.01
N GLU A 221 -7.61 -14.00 -16.67
CA GLU A 221 -7.24 -12.66 -17.12
C GLU A 221 -8.20 -11.60 -16.57
N PRO A 222 -7.76 -10.34 -16.38
CA PRO A 222 -8.64 -9.32 -15.84
C PRO A 222 -9.84 -9.04 -16.74
N ALA A 223 -11.04 -9.17 -16.17
CA ALA A 223 -12.32 -8.92 -16.82
C ALA A 223 -12.97 -7.65 -16.27
N ILE A 224 -13.94 -7.08 -17.00
CA ILE A 224 -14.67 -5.89 -16.57
C ILE A 224 -16.08 -6.20 -16.11
N PHE A 225 -16.62 -5.39 -15.20
CA PHE A 225 -18.01 -5.44 -14.79
C PHE A 225 -18.58 -4.04 -14.52
N ASN A 226 -19.91 -3.94 -14.48
CA ASN A 226 -20.58 -2.68 -14.17
C ASN A 226 -20.62 -2.44 -12.66
N SER A 227 -19.82 -1.50 -12.18
CA SER A 227 -19.81 -1.10 -10.78
C SER A 227 -21.09 -0.34 -10.41
N PRO A 228 -21.64 -0.51 -9.19
CA PRO A 228 -22.76 0.30 -8.73
C PRO A 228 -22.36 1.75 -8.39
N PHE A 229 -21.05 2.02 -8.29
CA PHE A 229 -20.53 3.34 -7.99
C PHE A 229 -20.46 4.23 -9.25
N ARG A 230 -20.60 5.53 -9.06
CA ARG A 230 -20.50 6.55 -10.11
C ARG A 230 -19.40 7.55 -9.82
N PHE A 231 -18.77 8.04 -10.89
CA PHE A 231 -17.78 9.11 -10.87
C PHE A 231 -17.96 10.00 -12.11
N HIS A 232 -18.13 11.31 -11.91
CA HIS A 232 -18.41 12.29 -12.97
C HIS A 232 -19.54 11.81 -13.92
N ASP A 233 -20.69 11.47 -13.34
CA ASP A 233 -21.91 11.03 -14.04
C ASP A 233 -21.80 9.73 -14.86
N SER A 234 -20.65 9.05 -14.81
CA SER A 234 -20.42 7.74 -15.44
C SER A 234 -20.29 6.65 -14.39
N ASN A 235 -20.67 5.42 -14.73
CA ASN A 235 -20.40 4.27 -13.86
C ASN A 235 -18.89 4.05 -13.76
N VAL A 236 -18.43 3.78 -12.54
CA VAL A 236 -17.07 3.33 -12.29
C VAL A 236 -16.88 1.98 -12.99
N VAL A 237 -15.74 1.81 -13.67
CA VAL A 237 -15.44 0.52 -14.29
C VAL A 237 -14.98 -0.45 -13.20
N GLY A 238 -15.68 -1.58 -13.09
CA GLY A 238 -15.28 -2.71 -12.28
C GLY A 238 -14.23 -3.56 -12.97
N LEU A 239 -13.24 -4.05 -12.24
CA LEU A 239 -12.18 -4.95 -12.70
C LEU A 239 -12.16 -6.19 -11.81
N ALA A 240 -12.51 -7.32 -12.39
CA ALA A 240 -12.37 -8.64 -11.78
C ALA A 240 -10.97 -9.16 -12.07
N LEU A 241 -10.16 -9.35 -11.04
CA LEU A 241 -8.76 -9.75 -11.15
C LEU A 241 -8.57 -11.25 -10.84
N PRO A 242 -7.51 -11.88 -11.38
CA PRO A 242 -7.11 -13.22 -10.99
C PRO A 242 -6.90 -13.33 -9.47
N SER A 243 -7.19 -14.50 -8.89
CA SER A 243 -7.14 -14.72 -7.43
C SER A 243 -5.74 -14.60 -6.80
N PHE A 244 -4.68 -14.60 -7.61
CA PHE A 244 -3.31 -14.43 -7.16
C PHE A 244 -2.52 -13.47 -8.07
N PRO A 245 -1.69 -12.58 -7.51
CA PRO A 245 -1.50 -12.32 -6.08
C PRO A 245 -2.63 -11.49 -5.46
N ALA A 246 -2.86 -11.69 -4.16
CA ALA A 246 -3.93 -10.99 -3.44
C ALA A 246 -3.71 -9.46 -3.38
N ILE A 247 -4.73 -8.67 -3.70
CA ILE A 247 -4.70 -7.18 -3.66
C ILE A 247 -4.35 -6.67 -2.25
N GLY A 248 -4.86 -7.36 -1.22
CA GLY A 248 -4.58 -7.09 0.19
C GLY A 248 -3.19 -7.55 0.67
N GLY A 249 -2.43 -8.25 -0.18
CA GLY A 249 -1.16 -8.87 0.18
C GLY A 249 -0.09 -7.87 0.62
N LYS A 250 0.74 -8.28 1.60
CA LYS A 250 1.91 -7.53 2.08
C LYS A 250 3.23 -8.02 1.48
N SER A 251 3.17 -9.04 0.62
CA SER A 251 4.37 -9.58 -0.04
C SER A 251 4.91 -8.59 -1.07
N LYS A 252 6.23 -8.65 -1.32
CA LYS A 252 6.88 -7.80 -2.34
C LYS A 252 6.22 -7.96 -3.71
N THR A 253 5.87 -9.20 -4.09
CA THR A 253 5.19 -9.50 -5.34
C THR A 253 3.81 -8.86 -5.42
N ALA A 254 2.97 -9.02 -4.38
CA ALA A 254 1.63 -8.42 -4.36
C ALA A 254 1.67 -6.88 -4.45
N ILE A 255 2.62 -6.25 -3.74
CA ILE A 255 2.81 -4.79 -3.79
C ILE A 255 3.23 -4.36 -5.20
N LYS A 256 4.14 -5.11 -5.84
CA LYS A 256 4.61 -4.81 -7.20
C LYS A 256 3.47 -4.91 -8.21
N GLU A 257 2.71 -6.00 -8.22
CA GLU A 257 1.59 -6.18 -9.17
C GLU A 257 0.53 -5.09 -9.03
N ILE A 258 0.20 -4.66 -7.81
CA ILE A 258 -0.76 -3.55 -7.62
C ILE A 258 -0.19 -2.22 -8.10
N LEU A 259 1.11 -1.95 -7.89
CA LEU A 259 1.74 -0.74 -8.44
C LEU A 259 1.77 -0.76 -9.97
N ASP A 260 2.04 -1.91 -10.57
CA ASP A 260 2.05 -2.07 -12.03
C ASP A 260 0.61 -1.91 -12.59
N LEU A 261 -0.40 -2.46 -11.92
CA LEU A 261 -1.81 -2.23 -12.22
C LEU A 261 -2.18 -0.73 -12.13
N ILE A 262 -1.75 -0.03 -11.08
CA ILE A 262 -1.99 1.42 -10.93
C ILE A 262 -1.39 2.20 -12.11
N ARG A 263 -0.16 1.85 -12.53
CA ARG A 263 0.50 2.50 -13.68
C ARG A 263 -0.24 2.26 -14.97
N GLU A 264 -0.61 1.01 -15.23
CA GLU A 264 -1.39 0.63 -16.42
C GLU A 264 -2.73 1.39 -16.44
N LEU A 265 -3.50 1.33 -15.36
CA LEU A 265 -4.83 1.97 -15.30
C LEU A 265 -4.76 3.49 -15.36
N ALA A 266 -3.69 4.12 -14.87
CA ALA A 266 -3.50 5.56 -14.97
C ALA A 266 -3.40 6.04 -16.43
N GLU A 267 -2.90 5.19 -17.33
CA GLU A 267 -2.60 5.51 -18.73
C GLU A 267 -3.49 4.75 -19.72
N ILE A 268 -4.32 3.81 -19.25
CA ILE A 268 -5.17 3.01 -20.13
C ILE A 268 -6.26 3.86 -20.79
N GLU A 269 -6.36 3.70 -22.10
CA GLU A 269 -7.45 4.26 -22.88
C GLU A 269 -8.75 3.48 -22.63
N PRO A 270 -9.92 4.15 -22.52
CA PRO A 270 -11.18 3.50 -22.19
C PRO A 270 -11.54 2.31 -23.08
N TRP A 271 -11.31 2.42 -24.40
CA TRP A 271 -11.63 1.37 -25.37
C TRP A 271 -10.85 0.06 -25.11
N LYS A 272 -9.62 0.14 -24.58
CA LYS A 272 -8.84 -1.06 -24.21
C LYS A 272 -9.44 -1.83 -23.03
N LEU A 273 -10.21 -1.14 -22.18
CA LEU A 273 -10.96 -1.80 -21.12
C LEU A 273 -12.24 -2.43 -21.67
N GLU A 274 -12.89 -1.79 -22.63
CA GLU A 274 -14.13 -2.27 -23.24
C GLU A 274 -13.97 -3.57 -24.03
N ASP A 275 -12.77 -3.82 -24.57
CA ASP A 275 -12.40 -5.05 -25.27
C ASP A 275 -12.23 -6.26 -24.33
N ARG A 276 -12.20 -6.04 -23.01
CA ARG A 276 -12.03 -7.14 -22.04
C ARG A 276 -13.32 -7.94 -21.86
N PRO A 277 -13.21 -9.21 -21.42
CA PRO A 277 -14.39 -10.01 -21.07
C PRO A 277 -15.29 -9.29 -20.08
N LYS A 278 -16.61 -9.39 -20.27
CA LYS A 278 -17.62 -8.73 -19.42
C LYS A 278 -18.25 -9.76 -18.48
N LEU A 279 -18.20 -9.49 -17.18
CA LEU A 279 -18.86 -10.28 -16.15
C LEU A 279 -20.09 -9.55 -15.62
N ILE A 280 -21.08 -10.34 -15.19
CA ILE A 280 -22.24 -9.81 -14.46
C ILE A 280 -21.80 -9.63 -13.00
N TYR A 281 -22.16 -8.50 -12.41
CA TYR A 281 -21.89 -8.18 -11.00
C TYR A 281 -23.20 -7.87 -10.26
N GLY A 282 -23.36 -8.41 -9.06
CA GLY A 282 -24.61 -8.33 -8.30
C GLY A 282 -24.66 -9.35 -7.17
N ASP A 283 -25.86 -9.67 -6.70
CA ASP A 283 -26.03 -10.56 -5.55
C ASP A 283 -25.55 -11.98 -5.85
N LYS A 284 -24.81 -12.55 -4.88
CA LYS A 284 -24.14 -13.84 -5.03
C LYS A 284 -25.13 -14.99 -5.24
N ASP A 285 -26.29 -14.96 -4.59
CA ASP A 285 -27.26 -16.05 -4.69
C ASP A 285 -28.10 -15.96 -5.97
N GLU A 286 -28.18 -14.77 -6.56
CA GLU A 286 -28.82 -14.56 -7.86
C GLU A 286 -27.92 -14.97 -9.03
N ILE A 287 -26.63 -14.63 -8.96
CA ILE A 287 -25.71 -14.76 -10.10
C ILE A 287 -25.02 -16.13 -10.14
N LEU A 288 -24.70 -16.69 -8.99
CA LEU A 288 -24.06 -18.00 -8.85
C LEU A 288 -24.91 -18.87 -7.94
N PRO A 289 -26.14 -19.29 -8.29
CA PRO A 289 -26.98 -20.07 -7.38
C PRO A 289 -26.24 -21.32 -6.88
N VAL A 290 -26.42 -21.66 -5.59
CA VAL A 290 -25.92 -22.93 -5.05
C VAL A 290 -26.61 -24.03 -5.85
N GLN A 291 -25.85 -24.84 -6.58
CA GLN A 291 -26.38 -26.10 -7.08
C GLN A 291 -26.52 -27.01 -5.87
N GLU A 292 -27.75 -27.44 -5.56
CA GLU A 292 -27.96 -28.48 -4.56
C GLU A 292 -27.13 -29.70 -4.99
N GLU A 293 -26.12 -30.05 -4.21
CA GLU A 293 -25.33 -31.26 -4.45
C GLU A 293 -26.25 -32.47 -4.37
N ASP A 294 -26.27 -33.29 -5.42
CA ASP A 294 -26.96 -34.57 -5.45
C ASP A 294 -26.42 -35.42 -4.28
N PRO A 295 -27.25 -35.92 -3.36
CA PRO A 295 -26.81 -36.61 -2.15
C PRO A 295 -25.92 -37.85 -2.42
N GLU A 296 -25.90 -38.37 -3.65
CA GLU A 296 -25.04 -39.50 -4.06
C GLU A 296 -23.54 -39.14 -4.14
N ILE A 297 -23.15 -37.86 -4.21
CA ILE A 297 -21.73 -37.47 -4.30
C ILE A 297 -21.08 -37.34 -2.91
N LYS A 298 -21.87 -37.13 -1.85
CA LYS A 298 -21.33 -37.03 -0.47
C LYS A 298 -20.79 -38.34 0.07
N GLU A 299 -21.39 -39.48 -0.32
CA GLU A 299 -20.94 -40.79 0.14
C GLU A 299 -19.56 -41.16 -0.45
N ALA A 300 -19.22 -40.68 -1.65
CA ALA A 300 -17.94 -40.98 -2.30
C ALA A 300 -16.75 -40.18 -1.71
N ASP A 301 -16.99 -38.95 -1.24
CA ASP A 301 -15.94 -38.14 -0.60
C ASP A 301 -15.73 -38.53 0.89
N GLU A 302 -16.75 -39.05 1.58
CA GLU A 302 -16.60 -39.60 2.94
C GLU A 302 -15.88 -40.96 2.94
N GLU A 303 -16.10 -41.84 1.93
CA GLU A 303 -15.37 -43.11 1.81
C GLU A 303 -13.86 -42.93 1.48
N LEU A 304 -13.49 -41.87 0.75
CA LEU A 304 -12.09 -41.57 0.42
C LEU A 304 -11.28 -41.00 1.61
N ASP A 305 -11.96 -40.34 2.56
CA ASP A 305 -11.32 -39.83 3.78
C ASP A 305 -11.15 -40.96 4.84
N GLU A 306 -11.98 -42.00 4.83
CA GLU A 306 -11.83 -43.16 5.75
C GLU A 306 -10.73 -44.14 5.31
N GLU A 307 -10.46 -44.31 4.00
CA GLU A 307 -9.37 -45.20 3.53
C GLU A 307 -7.95 -44.62 3.73
N ALA A 308 -7.82 -43.32 4.02
CA ALA A 308 -6.51 -42.67 4.20
C ALA A 308 -5.93 -42.79 5.63
N ASP A 309 -6.72 -43.27 6.61
CA ASP A 309 -6.33 -43.35 8.03
C ASP A 309 -5.98 -44.77 8.51
N GLU A 310 -6.03 -45.79 7.64
CA GLU A 310 -5.58 -47.16 7.96
C GLU A 310 -4.24 -47.52 7.27
N GLU A 311 -3.12 -46.98 7.76
CA GLU A 311 -1.83 -47.66 7.61
C GLU A 311 -1.67 -48.71 8.72
N PRO A 312 -1.28 -49.96 8.42
CA PRO A 312 -1.18 -51.03 9.41
C PRO A 312 0.09 -50.87 10.27
N ASP A 313 -0.09 -50.96 11.59
CA ASP A 313 0.99 -51.17 12.57
C ASP A 313 1.76 -52.47 12.25
N GLU A 314 2.96 -52.37 11.68
CA GLU A 314 3.94 -53.46 11.67
C GLU A 314 4.84 -53.36 12.92
N GLU A 315 4.51 -54.14 13.96
CA GLU A 315 5.46 -54.55 15.00
C GLU A 315 6.24 -55.81 14.56
N ALA A 316 7.57 -55.70 14.46
CA ALA A 316 8.58 -56.65 14.96
C ALA A 316 10.01 -56.13 14.76
#